data_AF-A0A8H6EZQ3-F1
#
_entry.id   AF-A0A8H6EZQ3-F1
#
_cell.length_a   1.000
_cell.length_b   1.000
_cell.length_c   1.000
_cell.angle_alpha   90.00
_cell.angle_beta   90.00
_cell.angle_gamma   90.00
#
_symmetry.space_group_name_H-M   'P 1'
#
loop_
_entity.id
_entity.type
_entity.pdbx_description
1 polymer ?
#
loop_
_entity_poly.entity_id
_entity_poly.type
_entity_poly.pdbx_seq_one_letter_code
_entity_poly.pdbx_strand_id
1 'polypeptide(L)'
;MAIRNSHKESASESESNTNTHTRHTAGSSSNSKISQKARNQLALQQQQQYLAKHINSNGPQDKPKLQPLDFTTYSDTALLKYSERYGFHNFSRIDSLNSDILNSEIGKKTYSKRSKKNQKDTGRISKLEIANHVKNHFSSLPAKENDIITGFLYKVKHQDKEFKLTFQ
;
A
#
# COMPACT_ATOMS: atom_id res chain seq x y z
N MET A 1 -33.10 32.01 16.98
CA MET A 1 -32.51 31.53 15.71
C MET A 1 -31.61 30.35 15.99
N ALA A 2 -31.84 29.27 15.25
CA ALA A 2 -31.00 28.10 14.96
C ALA A 2 -30.56 27.15 16.10
N ILE A 3 -31.08 25.93 15.96
CA ILE A 3 -30.94 24.69 16.74
C ILE A 3 -29.54 24.08 16.54
N ARG A 4 -28.96 23.50 17.61
CA ARG A 4 -27.73 22.70 17.55
C ARG A 4 -28.05 21.28 17.06
N ASN A 5 -27.55 20.90 15.89
CA ASN A 5 -27.55 19.54 15.39
C ASN A 5 -26.58 18.67 16.21
N SER A 6 -27.11 17.71 16.96
CA SER A 6 -26.37 16.54 17.42
C SER A 6 -26.60 15.39 16.44
N HIS A 7 -25.59 15.04 15.66
CA HIS A 7 -25.56 13.78 14.90
C HIS A 7 -25.57 12.60 15.87
N LYS A 8 -26.64 11.82 15.87
CA LYS A 8 -26.70 10.54 16.56
C LYS A 8 -27.59 9.59 15.78
N GLU A 9 -27.02 8.92 14.78
CA GLU A 9 -27.66 7.80 14.09
C GLU A 9 -26.57 6.89 13.49
N SER A 10 -25.89 6.17 14.38
CA SER A 10 -25.39 4.83 14.09
C SER A 10 -26.27 3.88 14.90
N ALA A 11 -27.36 3.42 14.30
CA ALA A 11 -28.14 2.31 14.82
C ALA A 11 -28.33 1.32 13.68
N SER A 12 -27.45 0.32 13.66
CA SER A 12 -27.62 -0.92 12.92
C SER A 12 -28.82 -1.65 13.52
N GLU A 13 -30.01 -1.44 12.96
CA GLU A 13 -31.22 -2.18 13.33
C GLU A 13 -31.10 -3.62 12.85
N SER A 14 -30.62 -4.50 13.73
CA SER A 14 -30.83 -5.94 13.64
C SER A 14 -31.86 -6.33 14.67
N GLU A 15 -33.14 -6.10 14.37
CA GLU A 15 -34.24 -6.61 15.18
C GLU A 15 -34.58 -8.05 14.77
N SER A 16 -33.95 -9.02 15.44
CA SER A 16 -34.47 -10.38 15.49
C SER A 16 -35.61 -10.44 16.51
N ASN A 17 -36.79 -10.00 16.09
CA ASN A 17 -38.01 -10.04 16.87
C ASN A 17 -38.73 -11.36 16.63
N THR A 18 -38.78 -12.24 17.65
CA THR A 18 -39.96 -13.03 18.05
C THR A 18 -39.57 -14.04 19.14
N ASN A 19 -39.82 -13.72 20.40
CA ASN A 19 -40.06 -14.75 21.41
C ASN A 19 -41.17 -14.29 22.36
N THR A 20 -42.42 -14.49 21.95
CA THR A 20 -43.58 -14.40 22.83
C THR A 20 -44.25 -15.77 22.89
N HIS A 21 -44.15 -16.37 24.06
CA HIS A 21 -44.84 -17.61 24.41
C HIS A 21 -46.35 -17.43 24.27
N THR A 22 -46.94 -18.09 23.26
CA THR A 22 -48.37 -18.39 23.21
C THR A 22 -48.53 -19.89 23.00
N ARG A 23 -49.10 -20.57 24.01
CA ARG A 23 -49.49 -21.98 23.92
C ARG A 23 -50.71 -22.10 23.04
N HIS A 24 -50.58 -22.75 21.88
CA HIS A 24 -51.72 -23.31 21.15
C HIS A 24 -51.38 -24.70 20.61
N THR A 25 -52.16 -25.66 21.10
CA THR A 25 -52.74 -26.85 20.46
C THR A 25 -52.04 -27.49 19.25
N ALA A 26 -51.83 -28.80 19.38
CA ALA A 26 -51.41 -29.74 18.36
C ALA A 26 -52.12 -29.53 17.01
N GLY A 27 -51.31 -29.34 15.97
CA GLY A 27 -51.70 -29.40 14.56
C GLY A 27 -50.51 -29.93 13.76
N SER A 28 -50.65 -31.14 13.24
CA SER A 28 -49.71 -31.79 12.33
C SER A 28 -49.32 -30.86 11.18
N SER A 29 -48.04 -30.56 11.03
CA SER A 29 -47.47 -29.94 9.83
C SER A 29 -46.00 -30.33 9.70
N SER A 30 -45.76 -31.47 9.06
CA SER A 30 -44.44 -31.99 8.70
C SER A 30 -43.75 -31.21 7.57
N ASN A 31 -44.36 -30.12 7.05
CA ASN A 31 -43.90 -29.41 5.85
C ASN A 31 -43.17 -28.07 6.09
N SER A 32 -43.12 -27.52 7.31
CA SER A 32 -42.53 -26.19 7.54
C SER A 32 -40.98 -26.18 7.63
N LYS A 33 -40.37 -27.29 8.04
CA LYS A 33 -38.90 -27.40 8.18
C LYS A 33 -38.17 -27.41 6.84
N ILE A 34 -38.84 -27.89 5.78
CA ILE A 34 -38.29 -27.99 4.43
C ILE A 34 -38.28 -26.61 3.76
N SER A 35 -39.35 -25.82 3.91
CA SER A 35 -39.45 -24.47 3.33
C SER A 35 -38.50 -23.46 3.99
N GLN A 36 -38.30 -23.54 5.31
CA GLN A 36 -37.34 -22.70 6.03
C GLN A 36 -35.89 -23.00 5.64
N LYS A 37 -35.52 -24.28 5.44
CA LYS A 37 -34.20 -24.65 4.93
C LYS A 37 -33.95 -24.10 3.52
N ALA A 38 -34.94 -24.20 2.63
CA ALA A 38 -34.84 -23.68 1.27
C ALA A 38 -34.62 -22.16 1.25
N ARG A 39 -35.34 -21.40 2.09
CA ARG A 39 -35.20 -19.95 2.17
C ARG A 39 -33.84 -19.50 2.72
N ASN A 40 -33.33 -20.18 3.76
CA ASN A 40 -31.99 -19.92 4.28
C ASN A 40 -30.89 -20.27 3.28
N GLN A 41 -31.07 -21.34 2.50
CA GLN A 41 -30.11 -21.73 1.47
C GLN A 41 -30.07 -20.72 0.32
N LEU A 42 -31.23 -20.16 -0.06
CA LEU A 42 -31.33 -19.10 -1.07
C LEU A 42 -30.69 -17.79 -0.59
N ALA A 43 -30.93 -17.40 0.68
CA ALA A 43 -30.32 -16.21 1.27
C ALA A 43 -28.79 -16.33 1.37
N LEU A 44 -28.28 -17.50 1.74
CA LEU A 44 -26.84 -17.78 1.78
C LEU A 44 -26.21 -17.70 0.37
N GLN A 45 -26.92 -18.20 -0.66
CA GLN A 45 -26.45 -18.13 -2.04
C GLN A 45 -26.42 -16.68 -2.56
N GLN A 46 -27.43 -15.87 -2.25
CA GLN A 46 -27.43 -14.44 -2.59
C GLN A 46 -26.30 -13.68 -1.90
N GLN A 47 -26.02 -14.00 -0.63
CA GLN A 47 -24.90 -13.42 0.10
C GLN A 47 -23.56 -13.78 -0.55
N GLN A 48 -23.35 -15.06 -0.92
CA GLN A 48 -22.11 -15.48 -1.60
C GLN A 48 -21.92 -14.77 -2.95
N GLN A 49 -22.98 -14.61 -3.73
CA GLN A 49 -22.93 -13.87 -5.00
C GLN A 49 -22.63 -12.38 -4.79
N TYR A 50 -23.19 -11.77 -3.74
CA TYR A 50 -22.90 -10.39 -3.38
C TYR A 50 -21.43 -10.22 -2.95
N LEU A 51 -20.93 -11.13 -2.11
CA LEU A 51 -19.53 -11.14 -1.67
C LEU A 51 -18.58 -11.35 -2.86
N ALA A 52 -18.88 -12.28 -3.78
CA ALA A 52 -18.04 -12.51 -4.96
C ALA A 52 -17.96 -11.32 -5.92
N LYS A 53 -19.00 -10.48 -5.98
CA LYS A 53 -19.01 -9.25 -6.82
C LYS A 53 -18.26 -8.09 -6.21
N HIS A 54 -18.20 -8.01 -4.87
CA HIS A 54 -17.69 -6.83 -4.16
C HIS A 54 -16.38 -7.09 -3.39
N ILE A 55 -16.00 -8.36 -3.19
CA ILE A 55 -14.68 -8.74 -2.68
C ILE A 55 -13.77 -8.95 -3.89
N ASN A 56 -13.04 -7.90 -4.24
CA ASN A 56 -11.88 -8.04 -5.11
C ASN A 56 -10.73 -8.60 -4.27
N SER A 57 -10.14 -9.70 -4.73
CA SER A 57 -8.93 -10.24 -4.12
C SER A 57 -7.84 -9.17 -4.17
N ASN A 58 -7.29 -8.82 -3.00
CA ASN A 58 -6.11 -7.95 -2.87
C ASN A 58 -4.85 -8.81 -2.65
N GLY A 59 -4.85 -10.01 -3.22
CA GLY A 59 -3.76 -10.95 -3.08
C GLY A 59 -2.47 -10.40 -3.71
N PRO A 60 -1.30 -10.91 -3.28
CA PRO A 60 -0.03 -10.50 -3.87
C PRO A 60 0.05 -10.81 -5.39
N GLN A 61 -0.77 -11.75 -5.88
CA GLN A 61 -0.87 -12.10 -7.31
C GLN A 61 -1.79 -11.18 -8.11
N ASP A 62 -2.67 -10.41 -7.46
CA ASP A 62 -3.61 -9.50 -8.13
C ASP A 62 -2.95 -8.17 -8.51
N LYS A 63 -1.77 -7.88 -7.93
CA LYS A 63 -0.98 -6.72 -8.33
C LYS A 63 -0.27 -7.04 -9.64
N PRO A 64 -0.30 -6.14 -10.64
CA PRO A 64 0.46 -6.35 -11.86
C PRO A 64 1.94 -6.54 -11.53
N LYS A 65 2.57 -7.51 -12.21
CA LYS A 65 4.01 -7.74 -12.07
C LYS A 65 4.74 -6.47 -12.48
N LEU A 66 5.59 -5.96 -11.59
CA LEU A 66 6.39 -4.78 -11.86
C LEU A 66 7.35 -5.07 -13.01
N GLN A 67 7.42 -4.16 -13.97
CA GLN A 67 8.39 -4.23 -15.06
C GLN A 67 9.78 -3.89 -14.48
N PRO A 68 10.79 -4.76 -14.64
CA PRO A 68 12.09 -4.57 -13.99
C PRO A 68 12.87 -3.35 -14.52
N LEU A 69 12.51 -2.84 -15.70
CA LEU A 69 13.11 -1.64 -16.29
C LEU A 69 12.36 -0.34 -15.95
N ASP A 70 11.29 -0.42 -15.15
CA ASP A 70 10.54 0.75 -14.73
C ASP A 70 11.06 1.30 -13.40
N PHE A 71 12.07 2.17 -13.51
CA PHE A 71 12.73 2.84 -12.39
C PHE A 71 11.80 3.73 -11.55
N THR A 72 10.60 4.09 -12.05
CA THR A 72 9.64 4.91 -11.29
C THR A 72 8.93 4.11 -10.20
N THR A 73 8.79 2.80 -10.39
CA THR A 73 8.14 1.89 -9.44
C THR A 73 9.02 1.53 -8.25
N TYR A 74 10.34 1.75 -8.37
CA TYR A 74 11.30 1.47 -7.31
C TYR A 74 11.10 2.41 -6.12
N SER A 75 11.54 1.95 -4.94
CA SER A 75 11.52 2.77 -3.73
C SER A 75 12.56 3.88 -3.83
N ASP A 76 12.24 5.02 -3.21
CA ASP A 76 13.13 6.18 -3.11
C ASP A 76 14.49 5.80 -2.52
N THR A 77 14.48 4.90 -1.53
CA THR A 77 15.68 4.35 -0.89
C THR A 77 16.53 3.52 -1.85
N ALA A 78 15.93 2.78 -2.78
CA ALA A 78 16.67 1.99 -3.76
C ALA A 78 17.34 2.89 -4.81
N LEU A 79 16.63 3.93 -5.26
CA LEU A 79 17.17 4.94 -6.19
C LEU A 79 18.34 5.71 -5.56
N LEU A 80 18.23 6.09 -4.29
CA LEU A 80 19.30 6.77 -3.56
C LEU A 80 20.51 5.85 -3.29
N LYS A 81 20.30 4.57 -2.94
CA LYS A 81 21.41 3.61 -2.80
C LYS A 81 22.15 3.39 -4.11
N TYR A 82 21.43 3.40 -5.22
CA TYR A 82 22.05 3.33 -6.54
C TYR A 82 22.91 4.57 -6.80
N SER A 83 22.38 5.77 -6.51
CA SER A 83 23.13 7.01 -6.69
C SER A 83 24.38 7.08 -5.82
N GLU A 84 24.31 6.62 -4.58
CA GLU A 84 25.47 6.53 -3.68
C GLU A 84 26.54 5.57 -4.22
N ARG A 85 26.13 4.39 -4.72
CA ARG A 85 27.05 3.38 -5.26
C ARG A 85 27.85 3.89 -6.47
N TYR A 86 27.21 4.66 -7.35
CA TYR A 86 27.83 5.19 -8.57
C TYR A 86 28.33 6.63 -8.42
N GLY A 87 28.31 7.19 -7.19
CA GLY A 87 28.92 8.49 -6.90
C GLY A 87 28.15 9.71 -7.45
N PHE A 88 26.83 9.64 -7.60
CA PHE A 88 26.06 10.82 -7.97
C PHE A 88 25.92 11.77 -6.75
N HIS A 89 26.89 12.66 -6.58
CA HIS A 89 26.94 13.58 -5.44
C HIS A 89 25.85 14.68 -5.45
N ASN A 90 25.13 14.81 -6.58
CA ASN A 90 24.14 15.87 -6.77
C ASN A 90 22.76 15.52 -6.18
N PHE A 91 22.51 14.26 -5.81
CA PHE A 91 21.19 13.80 -5.40
C PHE A 91 21.20 13.39 -3.92
N SER A 92 20.96 14.35 -3.03
CA SER A 92 20.96 14.08 -1.58
C SER A 92 19.61 13.58 -1.08
N ARG A 93 18.49 13.99 -1.71
CA ARG A 93 17.14 13.61 -1.26
C ARG A 93 16.11 13.77 -2.38
N ILE A 94 15.22 12.80 -2.51
CA ILE A 94 14.05 12.87 -3.39
C ILE A 94 12.98 13.76 -2.74
N ASP A 95 12.39 14.66 -3.52
CA ASP A 95 11.32 15.54 -3.06
C ASP A 95 10.05 14.74 -2.72
N SER A 96 9.38 15.14 -1.64
CA SER A 96 8.23 14.45 -1.07
C SER A 96 7.06 15.42 -0.96
N LEU A 97 5.82 14.95 -0.97
CA LEU A 97 4.64 15.81 -0.80
C LEU A 97 4.72 16.72 0.43
N ASN A 98 5.35 16.25 1.50
CA ASN A 98 5.59 17.05 2.71
C ASN A 98 6.52 18.25 2.47
N SER A 99 7.49 18.16 1.55
CA SER A 99 8.32 19.32 1.19
C SER A 99 7.51 20.37 0.42
N ASP A 100 6.53 19.96 -0.38
CA ASP A 100 5.65 20.87 -1.11
C ASP A 100 4.74 21.66 -0.17
N ILE A 101 4.15 21.00 0.83
CA ILE A 101 3.39 21.65 1.89
C ILE A 101 4.26 22.67 2.65
N LEU A 102 5.53 22.35 2.92
CA LEU A 102 6.47 23.27 3.57
C LEU A 102 6.92 24.44 2.67
N ASN A 103 6.76 24.31 1.35
CA ASN A 103 7.04 25.36 0.39
C ASN A 103 5.85 26.31 0.16
N SER A 104 4.63 25.91 0.56
CA SER A 104 3.44 26.77 0.53
C SER A 104 3.56 28.02 1.41
N GLU A 105 2.71 29.03 1.18
CA GLU A 105 2.70 30.28 1.97
C GLU A 105 2.50 30.06 3.47
N ILE A 106 1.74 29.03 3.86
CA ILE A 106 1.57 28.65 5.26
C ILE A 106 2.79 27.85 5.77
N GLY A 107 3.34 26.97 4.92
CA GLY A 107 4.54 26.19 5.20
C GLY A 107 5.79 27.03 5.44
N LYS A 108 5.95 28.14 4.72
CA LYS A 108 7.05 29.11 4.89
C LYS A 108 7.13 29.69 6.30
N LYS A 109 6.00 29.77 7.01
CA LYS A 109 5.93 30.28 8.39
C LYS A 109 6.24 29.20 9.43
N THR A 110 6.37 27.92 9.06
CA THR A 110 6.70 26.87 10.03
C THR A 110 8.14 26.97 10.52
N TYR A 111 8.39 26.47 11.74
CA TYR A 111 9.74 26.41 12.31
C TYR A 111 10.71 25.61 11.43
N SER A 112 10.24 24.48 10.88
CA SER A 112 11.04 23.58 10.04
C SER A 112 11.59 24.24 8.77
N LYS A 113 10.81 25.12 8.11
CA LYS A 113 11.28 25.84 6.92
C LYS A 113 12.21 27.01 7.27
N ARG A 114 11.94 27.71 8.39
CA ARG A 114 12.81 28.80 8.89
C ARG A 114 14.17 28.30 9.37
N SER A 115 14.21 27.16 10.07
CA SER A 115 15.44 26.50 10.51
C SER A 115 16.31 26.05 9.33
N LYS A 116 15.70 25.56 8.24
CA LYS A 116 16.41 25.11 7.03
C LYS A 116 16.96 26.23 6.15
N LYS A 117 16.56 27.49 6.32
CA LYS A 117 17.02 28.62 5.49
C LYS A 117 18.54 28.86 5.58
N ASN A 118 19.17 28.39 6.66
CA ASN A 118 20.61 28.47 6.89
C ASN A 118 21.38 27.26 6.34
N GLN A 119 20.70 26.18 5.93
CA GLN A 119 21.31 25.08 5.19
C GLN A 119 21.14 25.40 3.71
N LYS A 120 22.27 25.58 2.99
CA LYS A 120 22.30 25.72 1.52
C LYS A 120 21.33 24.71 0.90
N ASP A 121 20.43 25.18 0.05
CA ASP A 121 19.37 24.34 -0.52
C ASP A 121 20.00 23.12 -1.21
N THR A 122 19.90 21.97 -0.55
CA THR A 122 20.60 20.75 -0.90
C THR A 122 19.85 20.02 -1.99
N GLY A 123 20.28 20.19 -3.25
CA GLY A 123 20.09 19.26 -4.37
C GLY A 123 18.85 18.34 -4.31
N ARG A 124 17.65 18.95 -4.18
CA ARG A 124 16.40 18.21 -4.17
C ARG A 124 16.03 17.87 -5.60
N ILE A 125 15.62 16.63 -5.82
CA ILE A 125 15.31 16.11 -7.15
C ILE A 125 13.95 15.40 -7.11
N SER A 126 13.16 15.56 -8.16
CA SER A 126 11.92 14.81 -8.30
C SER A 126 12.21 13.32 -8.46
N LYS A 127 11.32 12.47 -7.95
CA LYS A 127 11.41 11.02 -8.13
C LYS A 127 11.53 10.64 -9.62
N LEU A 128 10.81 11.35 -10.48
CA LEU A 128 10.83 11.09 -11.92
C LEU A 128 12.20 11.43 -12.54
N GLU A 129 12.81 12.54 -12.11
CA GLU A 129 14.10 13.00 -12.61
C GLU A 129 15.21 12.03 -12.23
N ILE A 130 15.27 11.60 -10.95
CA ILE A 130 16.26 10.60 -10.52
C ILE A 130 16.03 9.25 -11.20
N ALA A 131 14.77 8.82 -11.38
CA ALA A 131 14.46 7.58 -12.07
C ALA A 131 14.96 7.60 -13.53
N ASN A 132 14.75 8.72 -14.24
CA ASN A 132 15.26 8.91 -15.60
C ASN A 132 16.79 8.93 -15.63
N HIS A 133 17.45 9.61 -14.68
CA HIS A 133 18.90 9.66 -14.61
C HIS A 133 19.50 8.26 -14.35
N VAL A 134 18.91 7.51 -13.41
CA VAL A 134 19.28 6.12 -13.12
C VAL A 134 19.07 5.24 -14.34
N LYS A 135 17.94 5.36 -15.04
CA LYS A 135 17.63 4.61 -16.25
C LYS A 135 18.67 4.84 -17.35
N ASN A 136 19.02 6.09 -17.60
CA ASN A 136 20.00 6.46 -18.62
C ASN A 136 21.37 5.88 -18.29
N HIS A 137 21.82 6.05 -17.03
CA HIS A 137 23.09 5.48 -16.58
C HIS A 137 23.08 3.95 -16.64
N PHE A 138 22.00 3.30 -16.17
CA PHE A 138 21.88 1.85 -16.19
C PHE A 138 21.98 1.30 -17.62
N SER A 139 21.35 1.98 -18.58
CA SER A 139 21.37 1.57 -19.99
C SER A 139 22.73 1.78 -20.66
N SER A 140 23.58 2.65 -20.12
CA SER A 140 24.94 2.89 -20.63
C SER A 140 26.01 1.99 -20.00
N LEU A 141 25.65 1.19 -18.98
CA LEU A 141 26.62 0.30 -18.33
C LEU A 141 26.96 -0.89 -19.23
N PRO A 142 28.25 -1.22 -19.41
CA PRO A 142 28.64 -2.43 -20.12
C PRO A 142 28.27 -3.66 -19.30
N ALA A 143 27.40 -4.51 -19.85
CA ALA A 143 26.93 -5.73 -19.21
C ALA A 143 27.51 -6.96 -19.92
N LYS A 144 28.34 -7.74 -19.21
CA LYS A 144 28.81 -9.06 -19.66
C LYS A 144 28.02 -10.14 -18.93
N GLU A 145 27.28 -10.94 -19.68
CA GLU A 145 26.36 -11.95 -19.12
C GLU A 145 27.07 -12.92 -18.17
N ASN A 146 28.21 -13.48 -18.59
CA ASN A 146 28.97 -14.43 -17.79
C ASN A 146 29.37 -13.87 -16.41
N ASP A 147 29.82 -12.61 -16.37
CA ASP A 147 30.24 -11.95 -15.13
C ASP A 147 29.04 -11.68 -14.22
N ILE A 148 27.91 -11.29 -14.82
CA ILE A 148 26.66 -10.98 -14.10
C ILE A 148 26.08 -12.25 -13.48
N ILE A 149 25.93 -13.34 -14.25
CA ILE A 149 25.34 -14.59 -13.77
C ILE A 149 26.21 -15.20 -12.67
N THR A 150 27.53 -15.26 -12.89
CA THR A 150 28.47 -15.83 -11.93
C THR A 150 28.50 -15.01 -10.64
N GLY A 151 28.58 -13.68 -10.76
CA GLY A 151 28.57 -12.77 -9.61
C GLY A 151 27.25 -12.82 -8.83
N PHE A 152 26.11 -12.92 -9.52
CA PHE A 152 24.81 -13.08 -8.87
C PHE A 152 24.72 -14.40 -8.10
N LEU A 153 25.05 -15.52 -8.74
CA LEU A 153 24.98 -16.83 -8.10
C LEU A 153 25.91 -16.92 -6.89
N TYR A 154 27.11 -16.35 -7.01
CA TYR A 154 28.06 -16.30 -5.91
C TYR A 154 27.49 -15.51 -4.73
N LYS A 155 26.94 -14.31 -4.96
CA LYS A 155 26.37 -13.46 -3.90
C LYS A 155 25.18 -14.12 -3.22
N VAL A 156 24.24 -14.69 -3.97
CA VAL A 156 23.07 -15.37 -3.39
C VAL A 156 23.49 -16.58 -2.56
N LYS A 157 24.46 -17.37 -3.03
CA LYS A 157 24.96 -18.54 -2.30
C LYS A 157 25.73 -18.20 -1.03
N HIS A 158 26.35 -17.01 -0.96
CA HIS A 158 27.22 -16.60 0.16
C HIS A 158 26.66 -15.42 0.97
N GLN A 159 25.41 -15.01 0.74
CA GLN A 159 24.78 -13.87 1.42
C GLN A 159 24.83 -13.98 2.96
N ASP A 160 24.77 -15.20 3.49
CA ASP A 160 24.77 -15.48 4.93
C ASP A 160 26.19 -15.61 5.52
N LYS A 161 27.22 -15.57 4.67
CA LYS A 161 28.64 -15.71 5.03
C LYS A 161 29.40 -14.39 5.01
N GLU A 162 28.79 -13.30 4.52
CA GLU A 162 29.40 -11.98 4.57
C GLU A 162 29.47 -11.50 6.02
N PHE A 163 30.69 -11.32 6.53
CA PHE A 163 30.96 -10.78 7.86
C PHE A 163 30.43 -9.34 7.95
N LYS A 164 29.34 -9.15 8.70
CA LYS A 164 28.80 -7.82 9.00
C LYS A 164 29.55 -7.22 10.18
N LEU A 165 30.64 -6.51 9.91
CA LEU A 165 31.24 -5.57 10.87
C LEU A 165 30.39 -4.29 10.86
N THR A 166 29.28 -4.30 11.60
CA THR A 166 28.45 -3.10 11.81
C THR A 166 28.91 -2.39 13.07
N PHE A 167 29.49 -1.21 12.93
CA PHE A 167 29.61 -0.28 14.05
C PHE A 167 28.21 0.30 14.34
N GLN A 168 27.70 0.08 15.55
CA GLN A 168 26.54 0.81 16.10
C GLN A 168 26.97 2.21 16.54
#